data_AF-A0A257MRI8-F1
#
_entry.id   AF-A0A257MRI8-F1
#
_cell.length_a   1.000
_cell.length_b   1.000
_cell.length_c   1.000
_cell.angle_alpha   90.00
_cell.angle_beta   90.00
_cell.angle_gamma   90.00
#
_symmetry.space_group_name_H-M   'P 1'
#
loop_
_entity.id
_entity.type
_entity.pdbx_description
1 polymer ?
#
loop_
_entity_poly.entity_id
_entity_poly.type
_entity_poly.pdbx_seq_one_letter_code
_entity_poly.pdbx_strand_id
1 'polypeptide(L)'
;MPAQSRKYRTQWTSTFFTAGELTRRGYLVTITHGNARFVDLLVQSPNGKSFSIDVKGMSTRNWIPVKKPDQEKWDQYYILVYAPLNLKDGEVPRYFVMSSKEMF
;
A
#
# COMPACT_ATOMS: atom_id res chain seq x y z
N MET A 1 23.12 3.84 4.83
CA MET A 1 22.24 3.53 3.68
C MET A 1 21.79 4.85 3.05
N PRO A 2 21.98 5.07 1.74
CA PRO A 2 21.51 6.29 1.07
C PRO A 2 19.99 6.48 1.23
N ALA A 3 19.52 7.71 1.43
CA ALA A 3 18.11 8.01 1.68
C ALA A 3 17.16 7.46 0.59
N GLN A 4 17.59 7.52 -0.67
CA GLN A 4 16.84 7.00 -1.81
C GLN A 4 16.66 5.47 -1.73
N SER A 5 17.72 4.73 -1.39
CA SER A 5 17.66 3.28 -1.20
C SER A 5 16.65 2.89 -0.11
N ARG A 6 16.60 3.65 1.00
CA ARG A 6 15.66 3.41 2.09
C ARG A 6 14.21 3.62 1.65
N LYS A 7 13.93 4.68 0.90
CA LYS A 7 12.59 4.98 0.39
C LYS A 7 12.09 3.86 -0.53
N TYR A 8 12.91 3.42 -1.48
CA TYR A 8 12.57 2.30 -2.35
C TYR A 8 12.31 1.02 -1.57
N ARG A 9 13.21 0.64 -0.64
CA ARG A 9 12.96 -0.54 0.20
C ARG A 9 11.66 -0.44 0.97
N THR A 10 11.39 0.72 1.59
CA THR A 10 10.15 0.94 2.35
C THR A 10 8.91 0.76 1.48
N GLN A 11 8.90 1.35 0.29
CA GLN A 11 7.77 1.24 -0.64
C GLN A 11 7.56 -0.20 -1.10
N TRP A 12 8.64 -0.89 -1.51
CA TRP A 12 8.58 -2.27 -1.98
C TRP A 12 8.17 -3.24 -0.87
N THR A 13 8.76 -3.14 0.33
CA THR A 13 8.36 -3.94 1.49
C THR A 13 6.87 -3.78 1.78
N SER A 14 6.37 -2.54 1.75
CA SER A 14 4.96 -2.25 2.03
C SER A 14 4.02 -2.78 0.95
N THR A 15 4.41 -2.65 -0.31
CA THR A 15 3.64 -3.14 -1.47
C THR A 15 3.56 -4.66 -1.47
N PHE A 16 4.70 -5.34 -1.30
CA PHE A 16 4.74 -6.80 -1.25
C PHE A 16 4.02 -7.36 -0.03
N PHE A 17 4.17 -6.74 1.15
CA PHE A 17 3.39 -7.11 2.33
C PHE A 17 1.88 -7.03 2.05
N THR A 18 1.43 -5.91 1.48
CA THR A 18 0.01 -5.69 1.18
C THR A 18 -0.51 -6.70 0.15
N ALA A 19 0.24 -6.93 -0.94
CA ALA A 19 -0.11 -7.90 -1.95
C ALA A 19 -0.18 -9.33 -1.39
N GLY A 20 0.78 -9.71 -0.55
CA GLY A 20 0.80 -11.01 0.13
C GLY A 20 -0.41 -11.19 1.06
N GLU A 21 -0.72 -10.20 1.89
CA GLU A 21 -1.88 -10.25 2.79
C GLU A 21 -3.22 -10.35 2.05
N LEU A 22 -3.37 -9.61 0.95
CA LEU A 22 -4.56 -9.68 0.10
C LEU A 22 -4.68 -11.04 -0.59
N THR A 23 -3.60 -11.53 -1.18
CA THR A 23 -3.57 -12.84 -1.85
C THR A 23 -3.89 -13.96 -0.87
N ARG A 24 -3.33 -13.91 0.35
CA ARG A 24 -3.63 -14.86 1.44
C ARG A 24 -5.11 -14.89 1.81
N ARG A 25 -5.85 -13.82 1.55
CA ARG A 25 -7.30 -13.68 1.81
C ARG A 25 -8.16 -13.96 0.57
N GLY A 26 -7.57 -14.47 -0.51
CA GLY A 26 -8.29 -14.87 -1.73
C GLY A 26 -8.52 -13.74 -2.74
N TYR A 27 -7.90 -12.58 -2.57
CA TYR A 27 -7.96 -11.51 -3.56
C TYR A 27 -6.97 -11.80 -4.70
N LEU A 28 -7.35 -11.49 -5.94
CA LEU A 28 -6.42 -11.46 -7.07
C LEU A 28 -5.75 -10.08 -7.11
N VAL A 29 -4.43 -10.04 -7.19
CA VAL A 29 -3.65 -8.80 -7.08
C VAL A 29 -2.65 -8.69 -8.24
N THR A 30 -2.60 -7.52 -8.86
CA THR A 30 -1.58 -7.14 -9.85
C THR A 30 -0.83 -5.90 -9.36
N ILE A 31 0.50 -5.96 -9.29
CA ILE A 31 1.36 -4.81 -8.94
C ILE A 31 1.64 -4.00 -10.21
N THR A 32 1.43 -2.68 -10.16
CA THR A 32 1.51 -1.81 -11.36
C THR A 32 2.93 -1.34 -11.71
N HIS A 33 3.91 -1.54 -10.83
CA HIS A 33 5.32 -1.18 -11.03
C HIS A 33 5.55 0.29 -11.48
N GLY A 34 4.67 1.21 -11.08
CA GLY A 34 4.78 2.64 -11.42
C GLY A 34 4.16 3.03 -12.77
N ASN A 35 3.57 2.08 -13.51
CA ASN A 35 2.90 2.36 -14.79
C ASN A 35 1.53 3.03 -14.62
N ALA A 36 0.95 3.01 -13.42
CA ALA A 36 -0.32 3.66 -13.10
C ALA A 36 -0.12 4.70 -11.98
N ARG A 37 -0.42 5.96 -12.27
CA ARG A 37 -0.26 7.06 -11.31
C ARG A 37 -1.23 6.87 -10.13
N PHE A 38 -0.68 6.89 -8.91
CA PHE A 38 -1.42 6.72 -7.64
C PHE A 38 -2.14 5.36 -7.50
N VAL A 39 -1.69 4.33 -8.20
CA VAL A 39 -2.24 2.98 -8.08
C VAL A 39 -1.07 2.02 -8.02
N ASP A 40 -0.76 1.50 -6.84
CA ASP A 40 0.30 0.51 -6.67
C ASP A 40 -0.22 -0.91 -6.95
N LEU A 41 -1.49 -1.17 -6.62
CA LEU A 41 -2.15 -2.46 -6.82
C LEU A 41 -3.49 -2.30 -7.55
N LEU A 42 -3.72 -3.18 -8.53
CA LEU A 42 -5.05 -3.48 -9.07
C LEU A 42 -5.52 -4.78 -8.44
N VAL A 43 -6.75 -4.79 -7.91
CA VAL A 43 -7.25 -5.87 -7.08
C VAL A 43 -8.64 -6.29 -7.53
N GLN A 44 -8.89 -7.60 -7.56
CA GLN A 44 -10.23 -8.17 -7.65
C GLN A 44 -10.53 -8.95 -6.36
N SER A 45 -11.66 -8.67 -5.73
CA SER A 45 -12.12 -9.39 -4.55
C SER A 45 -12.62 -10.81 -4.89
N PRO A 46 -12.74 -11.69 -3.88
CA PRO A 46 -13.28 -13.04 -4.08
C PRO A 46 -14.69 -13.08 -4.71
N ASN A 47 -15.48 -12.01 -4.58
CA ASN A 47 -16.81 -11.88 -5.20
C ASN A 47 -16.79 -11.15 -6.56
N GLY A 48 -15.62 -10.93 -7.15
CA GLY A 48 -15.47 -10.38 -8.51
C GLY A 48 -15.43 -8.85 -8.61
N LYS A 49 -15.57 -8.10 -7.51
CA LYS A 49 -15.48 -6.63 -7.52
C LYS A 49 -14.03 -6.18 -7.70
N SER A 50 -13.79 -5.35 -8.71
CA SER A 50 -12.48 -4.75 -8.97
C SER A 50 -12.33 -3.39 -8.29
N PHE A 51 -11.14 -3.10 -7.79
CA PHE A 51 -10.78 -1.82 -7.19
C PHE A 51 -9.27 -1.59 -7.24
N SER A 52 -8.86 -0.36 -6.95
CA SER A 52 -7.45 0.05 -6.93
C SER A 52 -6.98 0.34 -5.51
N ILE A 53 -5.69 0.14 -5.24
CA ILE A 53 -5.06 0.49 -3.97
C ILE A 53 -3.81 1.32 -4.20
N ASP A 54 -3.69 2.42 -3.45
CA ASP A 54 -2.47 3.20 -3.29
C ASP A 54 -1.81 2.84 -1.95
N VAL A 55 -0.61 2.28 -1.99
CA VAL A 55 0.11 1.79 -0.81
C VAL A 55 1.08 2.87 -0.36
N LYS A 56 0.96 3.27 0.90
CA LYS A 56 1.88 4.25 1.51
C LYS A 56 2.70 3.60 2.60
N GLY A 57 3.97 3.34 2.29
CA GLY A 57 4.92 2.75 3.22
C GLY A 57 5.65 3.77 4.09
N MET A 58 5.82 3.47 5.38
CA MET A 58 6.73 4.16 6.29
C MET A 58 7.62 3.15 7.04
N SER A 59 8.91 3.44 7.16
CA SER A 59 9.86 2.63 7.96
C SER A 59 10.26 3.30 9.29
N THR A 60 9.69 4.46 9.57
CA THR A 60 9.79 5.21 10.84
C THR A 60 8.39 5.65 11.23
N ARG A 61 8.10 5.75 12.54
CA ARG A 61 6.84 6.31 13.03
C ARG A 61 6.82 7.83 12.83
N ASN A 62 6.43 8.27 11.66
CA ASN A 62 6.30 9.69 11.31
C ASN A 62 5.10 9.88 10.37
N TRP A 63 4.83 11.12 9.94
CA TRP A 63 3.74 11.41 9.01
C TRP A 63 3.99 10.80 7.60
N ILE A 64 2.89 10.49 6.89
CA ILE A 64 2.91 10.03 5.50
C ILE A 64 2.34 11.16 4.61
N PRO A 65 3.10 11.67 3.62
CA PRO A 65 2.51 12.50 2.59
C PRO A 65 1.56 11.68 1.72
N VAL A 66 0.28 12.04 1.73
CA VAL A 66 -0.72 11.51 0.79
C VAL A 66 -1.15 12.66 -0.13
N LYS A 67 -1.08 12.45 -1.44
CA LYS A 67 -1.54 13.42 -2.43
C LYS A 67 -2.99 13.13 -2.76
N LYS A 68 -3.85 14.15 -2.70
CA LYS A 68 -5.22 14.07 -3.20
C LYS A 68 -5.17 13.93 -4.72
N PRO A 69 -5.77 12.89 -5.32
CA PRO A 69 -5.88 12.78 -6.77
C PRO A 69 -6.78 13.89 -7.31
N ASP A 70 -6.49 14.35 -8.53
CA ASP A 70 -7.24 15.44 -9.19
C ASP A 70 -8.71 15.06 -9.45
N GLN A 71 -8.99 13.77 -9.56
CA GLN A 71 -10.34 13.20 -9.69
C GLN A 71 -10.58 12.18 -8.58
N GLU A 72 -11.75 12.24 -7.97
CA GLU A 72 -12.18 11.26 -6.98
C GLU A 72 -12.37 9.88 -7.65
N LYS A 73 -11.68 8.86 -7.13
CA LYS A 73 -11.79 7.49 -7.61
C LYS A 73 -12.61 6.69 -6.59
N TRP A 74 -13.86 6.41 -6.94
CA TRP A 74 -14.86 5.85 -6.04
C TRP A 74 -14.52 4.42 -5.58
N ASP A 75 -13.75 3.67 -6.39
CA ASP A 75 -13.23 2.34 -6.07
C ASP A 75 -11.71 2.37 -5.86
N GLN A 76 -11.24 3.36 -5.09
CA GLN A 76 -9.85 3.44 -4.64
C GLN A 76 -9.77 3.36 -3.12
N TYR A 77 -8.83 2.54 -2.66
CA TYR A 77 -8.45 2.43 -1.25
C TYR A 77 -6.99 2.86 -1.05
N TYR A 78 -6.68 3.23 0.19
CA TYR A 78 -5.36 3.55 0.67
C TYR A 78 -4.99 2.54 1.75
N ILE A 79 -3.80 1.94 1.63
CA ILE A 79 -3.25 1.09 2.69
C ILE A 79 -1.97 1.74 3.20
N LEU A 80 -2.03 2.24 4.43
CA LEU A 80 -0.90 2.84 5.12
C LEU A 80 -0.17 1.74 5.88
N VAL A 81 1.07 1.46 5.51
CA VAL A 81 1.86 0.36 6.09
C VAL A 81 3.03 0.92 6.87
N TYR A 82 3.09 0.58 8.16
CA TYR A 82 4.29 0.71 8.96
C TYR A 82 5.11 -0.57 8.90
N ALA A 83 6.18 -0.53 8.12
CA ALA A 83 7.11 -1.63 7.88
C ALA A 83 8.54 -1.20 8.27
N PRO A 84 8.95 -1.41 9.54
CA PRO A 84 10.35 -1.28 9.94
C PRO A 84 11.25 -2.15 9.04
N LEU A 85 12.38 -1.60 8.60
CA LEU A 85 13.30 -2.35 7.71
C LEU A 85 14.23 -3.30 8.48
N ASN A 86 14.25 -3.20 9.80
CA ASN A 86 15.03 -4.03 10.70
C ASN A 86 14.06 -4.59 11.75
N LEU A 87 13.14 -5.48 11.33
CA LEU A 87 12.22 -6.12 12.25
C LEU A 87 13.01 -6.91 13.28
N LYS A 88 12.67 -6.75 14.56
CA LYS A 88 13.12 -7.65 15.61
C LYS A 88 12.25 -8.90 15.60
N ASP A 89 12.73 -9.97 16.22
CA ASP A 89 11.95 -11.21 16.35
C ASP A 89 10.57 -10.93 16.97
N GLY A 90 9.53 -11.42 16.29
CA GLY A 90 8.13 -11.21 16.69
C GLY A 90 7.51 -9.88 16.26
N GLU A 91 8.27 -8.93 15.70
CA GLU A 91 7.68 -7.72 15.12
C GLU A 91 7.06 -8.00 13.75
N VAL A 92 5.83 -7.52 13.54
CA VAL A 92 5.13 -7.59 12.26
C VAL A 92 4.76 -6.20 11.75
N PRO A 93 4.67 -5.99 10.43
CA PRO A 93 4.16 -4.75 9.88
C PRO A 93 2.75 -4.46 10.41
N ARG A 94 2.49 -3.19 10.72
CA ARG A 94 1.14 -2.71 11.09
C ARG A 94 0.56 -1.95 9.91
N TYR A 95 -0.75 -2.01 9.73
CA TYR A 95 -1.39 -1.34 8.61
C TYR A 95 -2.74 -0.72 8.99
N PHE A 96 -3.13 0.29 8.23
CA PHE A 96 -4.45 0.91 8.27
C PHE A 96 -5.02 0.93 6.86
N VAL A 97 -6.32 0.65 6.73
CA VAL A 97 -7.04 0.64 5.47
C VAL A 97 -8.05 1.77 5.50
N MET A 98 -8.12 2.54 4.41
CA MET A 98 -9.07 3.64 4.25
C MET A 98 -9.60 3.65 2.83
N SER A 99 -10.88 3.96 2.65
CA SER A 99 -11.44 4.34 1.35
C SER A 99 -10.99 5.74 0.94
N SER A 100 -11.10 6.07 -0.35
CA SER A 100 -10.83 7.44 -0.81
C SER A 100 -11.69 8.51 -0.12
N LYS A 101 -12.90 8.16 0.35
CA LYS A 101 -13.83 9.05 1.06
C LYS A 101 -13.45 9.30 2.51
N GLU A 102 -12.79 8.34 3.15
CA GLU A 102 -12.29 8.52 4.52
C GLU A 102 -10.98 9.31 4.53
N MET A 103 -10.26 9.32 3.40
CA MET A 103 -8.97 10.00 3.25
C MET A 103 -9.10 11.51 2.98
N PHE A 104 -10.16 11.94 2.28
CA PHE A 104 -10.36 13.32 1.81
C PHE A 104 -11.82 13.75 1.83
#